data_AF-A0A5M3MPZ6-F1
#
_entry.id   AF-A0A5M3MPZ6-F1
#
_cell.length_a   1.000
_cell.length_b   1.000
_cell.length_c   1.000
_cell.angle_alpha   90.00
_cell.angle_beta   90.00
_cell.angle_gamma   90.00
#
_symmetry.space_group_name_H-M   'P 1'
#
loop_
_entity.id
_entity.type
_entity.pdbx_description
1 polymer ?
#
loop_
_entity_poly.entity_id
_entity_poly.type
_entity_poly.pdbx_seq_one_letter_code
_entity_poly.pdbx_strand_id
1 'polypeptide(L)'
;FWYARVLGVYHAKVFCGTSVGQKPERFEFLHVRWFGCDPEWTGGPESLQLDRIGYVPFDGHNKQASPAFGFVDPGDVLRACHLIPAFAVGKTLDLLPPSSARDSREGDWINYYVMRFVDRDMMMRYLGIGIGHSNPSGFPNE
;
A
#
# COMPACT_ATOMS: atom_id res chain seq x y z
N PHE A 1 -1.15 9.73 0.80
CA PHE A 1 -1.55 8.54 0.01
C PHE A 1 -1.04 7.29 0.73
N TRP A 2 -1.52 6.11 0.37
CA TRP A 2 -1.18 4.85 1.06
C TRP A 2 -0.44 3.91 0.11
N TYR A 3 0.35 3.01 0.68
CA TYR A 3 1.01 1.94 -0.05
C TYR A 3 0.29 0.61 0.21
N ALA A 4 0.19 -0.22 -0.82
CA ALA A 4 -0.36 -1.55 -0.69
C ALA A 4 0.31 -2.51 -1.68
N ARG A 5 0.41 -3.78 -1.29
CA ARG A 5 0.76 -4.88 -2.19
C ARG A 5 -0.52 -5.43 -2.79
N VAL A 6 -0.62 -5.43 -4.12
CA VAL A 6 -1.70 -6.12 -4.82
C VAL A 6 -1.47 -7.62 -4.71
N LEU A 7 -2.43 -8.34 -4.11
CA LEU A 7 -2.42 -9.79 -3.98
C LEU A 7 -3.14 -10.46 -5.15
N GLY A 8 -4.13 -9.78 -5.71
CA GLY A 8 -4.86 -10.25 -6.88
C GLY A 8 -5.73 -9.17 -7.51
N VAL A 9 -5.93 -9.31 -8.81
CA VAL A 9 -6.82 -8.49 -9.63
C VAL A 9 -8.02 -9.34 -9.99
N TYR A 10 -9.21 -8.91 -9.59
CA TYR A 10 -10.42 -9.69 -9.74
C TYR A 10 -11.50 -8.90 -10.46
N HIS A 11 -12.48 -9.64 -10.98
CA HIS A 11 -13.75 -9.07 -11.38
C HIS A 11 -14.89 -9.98 -10.92
N ALA A 12 -16.05 -9.38 -10.65
CA ALA A 12 -17.28 -10.09 -10.34
C ALA A 12 -18.44 -9.51 -11.14
N LYS A 13 -19.47 -10.34 -11.37
CA LYS A 13 -20.76 -9.89 -11.89
C LYS A 13 -21.70 -9.69 -10.70
N VAL A 14 -22.10 -8.46 -10.43
CA VAL A 14 -22.84 -8.07 -9.23
C VAL A 14 -24.21 -7.52 -9.62
N PHE A 15 -25.25 -7.90 -8.88
CA PHE A 15 -26.57 -7.27 -8.98
C PHE A 15 -26.65 -6.14 -7.96
N CYS A 16 -26.71 -4.89 -8.42
CA CYS A 16 -26.77 -3.71 -7.56
C CYS A 16 -28.22 -3.19 -7.44
N GLY A 17 -29.04 -3.85 -6.63
CA GLY A 17 -30.43 -3.46 -6.40
C GLY A 17 -31.39 -4.64 -6.35
N THR A 18 -32.68 -4.32 -6.18
CA THR A 18 -33.76 -5.32 -6.03
C THR A 18 -34.79 -5.28 -7.16
N SER A 19 -34.51 -4.53 -8.24
CA SER A 19 -35.46 -4.32 -9.32
C SER A 19 -35.61 -5.54 -10.21
N VAL A 20 -36.86 -5.90 -10.55
CA VAL A 20 -37.17 -7.00 -11.46
C VAL A 20 -36.61 -6.70 -12.85
N GLY A 21 -35.81 -7.61 -13.40
CA GLY A 21 -35.18 -7.47 -14.72
C GLY A 21 -33.80 -6.81 -14.72
N GLN A 22 -33.23 -6.52 -13.55
CA GLN A 22 -31.87 -5.99 -13.46
C GLN A 22 -30.85 -6.99 -14.02
N LYS A 23 -29.95 -6.50 -14.88
CA LYS A 23 -28.82 -7.27 -15.39
C LYS A 23 -27.63 -7.12 -14.45
N PRO A 24 -26.81 -8.16 -14.26
CA PRO A 24 -25.61 -8.03 -13.44
C PRO A 24 -24.58 -7.14 -14.15
N GLU A 25 -23.93 -6.30 -13.38
CA GLU A 25 -22.86 -5.41 -13.83
C GLU A 25 -21.50 -6.00 -13.49
N ARG A 26 -20.52 -5.79 -14.36
CA ARG A 26 -19.15 -6.22 -14.11
C ARG A 26 -18.45 -5.17 -13.25
N PHE A 27 -17.98 -5.58 -12.08
CA PHE A 27 -17.16 -4.78 -11.18
C PHE A 27 -15.75 -5.37 -11.11
N GLU A 28 -14.75 -4.50 -11.21
CA GLU A 28 -13.34 -4.86 -11.04
C GLU A 28 -12.84 -4.35 -9.70
N PHE A 29 -12.00 -5.13 -9.03
CA PHE A 29 -11.46 -4.75 -7.72
C PHE A 29 -10.11 -5.42 -7.48
N LEU A 30 -9.26 -4.74 -6.72
CA LEU A 30 -7.97 -5.23 -6.28
C LEU A 30 -8.08 -5.74 -4.87
N HIS A 31 -7.63 -6.97 -4.61
CA HIS A 31 -7.39 -7.42 -3.24
C HIS A 31 -5.97 -7.01 -2.85
N VAL A 32 -5.84 -6.25 -1.77
CA VAL A 32 -4.57 -5.66 -1.37
C VAL A 32 -4.20 -5.99 0.08
N ARG A 33 -2.91 -5.96 0.38
CA ARG A 33 -2.36 -5.94 1.73
C ARG A 33 -1.74 -4.57 2.00
N TRP A 34 -2.13 -3.92 3.08
CA TRP A 34 -1.75 -2.54 3.37
C TRP A 34 -0.37 -2.44 4.02
N PHE A 35 0.34 -1.37 3.68
CA PHE A 35 1.53 -0.91 4.41
C PHE A 35 1.18 0.30 5.29
N GLY A 36 1.83 0.38 6.45
CA GLY A 36 1.84 1.54 7.34
C GLY A 36 3.23 2.17 7.45
N CYS A 37 3.28 3.37 8.01
CA CYS A 37 4.54 4.05 8.33
C CYS A 37 5.29 3.29 9.44
N ASP A 38 6.62 3.32 9.40
CA ASP A 38 7.45 2.89 10.51
C ASP A 38 7.57 4.03 11.55
N PRO A 39 7.03 3.88 12.77
CA PRO A 39 7.07 4.93 13.78
C PRO A 39 8.48 5.19 14.32
N GLU A 40 9.40 4.23 14.18
CA GLU A 40 10.78 4.32 14.66
C GLU A 40 11.75 4.85 13.59
N TRP A 41 11.22 5.34 12.45
CA TRP A 41 12.01 5.83 11.33
C TRP A 41 11.58 7.20 10.85
N THR A 42 12.55 8.10 10.70
CA THR A 42 12.34 9.41 10.11
C THR A 42 12.94 9.42 8.70
N GLY A 43 12.12 9.10 7.71
CA GLY A 43 12.47 9.26 6.31
C GLY A 43 12.31 10.70 5.82
N GLY A 44 12.89 11.00 4.67
CA GLY A 44 12.68 12.23 3.95
C GLY A 44 13.94 13.09 3.75
N PRO A 45 13.75 14.31 3.23
CA PRO A 45 14.86 15.15 2.77
C PRO A 45 15.74 15.62 3.93
N GLU A 46 15.13 15.97 5.06
CA GLU A 46 15.84 16.48 6.24
C GLU A 46 16.77 15.43 6.86
N SER A 47 16.39 14.15 6.83
CA SER A 47 17.20 13.05 7.34
C SER A 47 18.14 12.45 6.30
N LEU A 48 18.04 12.89 5.03
CA LEU A 48 18.75 12.31 3.88
C LEU A 48 18.57 10.79 3.78
N GLN A 49 17.39 10.30 4.17
CA GLN A 49 17.04 8.89 4.19
C GLN A 49 15.77 8.63 3.40
N LEU A 50 15.69 7.46 2.76
CA LEU A 50 14.45 7.04 2.11
C LEU A 50 13.36 6.79 3.16
N ASP A 51 12.11 7.05 2.77
CA ASP A 51 10.95 6.67 3.56
C ASP A 51 10.94 5.15 3.78
N ARG A 52 10.57 4.75 5.00
CA ARG A 52 10.49 3.35 5.39
C ARG A 52 9.07 3.02 5.83
N ILE A 53 8.55 1.92 5.31
CA ILE A 53 7.20 1.41 5.58
C ILE A 53 7.26 -0.07 5.97
N GLY A 54 6.22 -0.57 6.61
CA GLY A 54 6.06 -1.99 6.97
C GLY A 54 4.63 -2.45 6.73
N TYR A 55 4.38 -3.77 6.67
CA TYR A 55 3.00 -4.23 6.56
C TYR A 55 2.22 -3.87 7.84
N VAL A 56 0.95 -3.52 7.68
CA VAL A 56 0.04 -3.45 8.82
C VAL A 56 -0.14 -4.86 9.39
N PRO A 57 0.11 -5.10 10.70
CA PRO A 57 -0.06 -6.41 11.29
C PRO A 57 -1.51 -6.89 11.18
N PHE A 58 -1.71 -8.18 10.89
CA PHE A 58 -3.02 -8.79 10.93
C PHE A 58 -3.43 -9.06 12.37
N ASP A 59 -4.45 -8.34 12.85
CA ASP A 59 -5.12 -8.64 14.11
C ASP A 59 -6.49 -9.25 13.85
N GLY A 60 -6.57 -10.58 14.00
CA GLY A 60 -7.82 -11.33 13.84
C GLY A 60 -8.83 -11.13 14.97
N HIS A 61 -8.42 -10.50 16.08
CA HIS A 61 -9.23 -10.32 17.28
C HIS A 61 -9.76 -8.89 17.43
N ASN A 62 -9.01 -7.89 16.94
CA ASN A 62 -9.38 -6.49 17.03
C ASN A 62 -9.96 -5.96 15.71
N LYS A 63 -11.30 -5.97 15.61
CA LYS A 63 -12.01 -5.43 14.45
C LYS A 63 -11.96 -3.90 14.33
N GLN A 64 -11.47 -3.20 15.36
CA GLN A 64 -11.28 -1.75 15.34
C GLN A 64 -9.88 -1.33 14.87
N ALA A 65 -8.92 -2.26 14.79
CA ALA A 65 -7.59 -1.99 14.26
C ALA A 65 -7.64 -1.72 12.75
N SER A 66 -6.65 -0.97 12.24
CA SER A 66 -6.48 -0.77 10.81
C SER A 66 -6.40 -2.12 10.10
N PRO A 67 -7.21 -2.37 9.07
CA PRO A 67 -7.27 -3.68 8.46
C PRO A 67 -5.97 -3.97 7.69
N ALA A 68 -5.37 -5.15 7.90
CA ALA A 68 -4.18 -5.57 7.16
C ALA A 68 -4.46 -5.81 5.67
N PHE A 69 -5.72 -6.07 5.31
CA PHE A 69 -6.17 -6.35 3.94
C PHE A 69 -7.34 -5.44 3.55
N GLY A 70 -7.54 -5.25 2.25
CA GLY A 70 -8.68 -4.50 1.74
C GLY A 70 -9.00 -4.79 0.29
N PHE A 71 -10.08 -4.18 -0.17
CA PHE A 71 -10.44 -4.12 -1.58
C PHE A 71 -10.36 -2.68 -2.07
N VAL A 72 -9.77 -2.47 -3.24
CA VAL A 72 -9.53 -1.14 -3.82
C VAL A 72 -10.09 -1.11 -5.24
N ASP A 73 -10.76 -0.01 -5.60
CA ASP A 73 -11.15 0.26 -6.98
C ASP A 73 -9.88 0.51 -7.81
N PRO A 74 -9.66 -0.18 -8.95
CA PRO A 74 -8.50 0.08 -9.81
C PRO A 74 -8.36 1.56 -10.21
N GLY A 75 -9.46 2.31 -10.30
CA GLY A 75 -9.47 3.75 -10.59
C GLY A 75 -8.88 4.62 -9.47
N ASP A 76 -8.81 4.12 -8.23
CA ASP A 76 -8.18 4.81 -7.10
C ASP A 76 -6.66 4.55 -7.02
N VAL A 77 -6.14 3.67 -7.88
CA VAL A 77 -4.70 3.38 -7.92
C VAL A 77 -3.96 4.52 -8.60
N LEU A 78 -3.14 5.20 -7.79
CA LEU A 78 -2.29 6.26 -8.29
C LEU A 78 -1.25 5.74 -9.28
N ARG A 79 -0.54 4.67 -8.91
CA ARG A 79 0.48 3.99 -9.72
C ARG A 79 1.17 2.84 -8.97
N ALA A 80 1.97 2.07 -9.70
CA ALA A 80 2.98 1.20 -9.13
C ALA A 80 4.17 2.00 -8.54
N CYS A 81 4.79 1.43 -7.52
CA CYS A 81 6.02 1.93 -6.90
C CYS A 81 7.03 0.79 -6.74
N HIS A 82 8.30 1.13 -6.51
CA HIS A 82 9.35 0.16 -6.23
C HIS A 82 9.72 0.19 -4.75
N LEU A 83 9.63 -0.96 -4.10
CA LEU A 83 9.97 -1.15 -2.69
C LEU A 83 11.16 -2.10 -2.60
N ILE A 84 12.17 -1.72 -1.80
CA ILE A 84 13.32 -2.57 -1.51
C ILE A 84 13.23 -3.03 -0.06
N PRO A 85 13.30 -4.34 0.23
CA PRO A 85 13.37 -4.81 1.60
C PRO A 85 14.50 -4.15 2.39
N ALA A 86 14.23 -3.74 3.63
CA ALA A 86 15.25 -3.31 4.55
C ALA A 86 16.02 -4.53 5.08
N PHE A 87 16.89 -5.10 4.25
CA PHE A 87 17.57 -6.38 4.52
C PHE A 87 18.25 -6.45 5.89
N ALA A 88 18.82 -5.34 6.35
CA ALA A 88 19.50 -5.26 7.65
C ALA A 88 18.55 -5.41 8.86
N VAL A 89 17.26 -5.10 8.70
CA VAL A 89 16.24 -5.27 9.76
C VAL A 89 15.80 -6.73 9.83
N GLY A 90 15.74 -7.43 8.69
CA GLY A 90 15.41 -8.84 8.61
C GLY A 90 13.92 -9.12 8.41
N LYS A 91 13.51 -10.35 8.75
CA LYS A 91 12.15 -10.87 8.56
C LYS A 91 11.47 -11.18 9.89
N THR A 92 10.14 -11.23 9.87
CA THR A 92 9.30 -11.62 11.01
C THR A 92 8.15 -12.53 10.57
N LEU A 93 7.71 -13.38 11.49
CA LEU A 93 6.53 -14.23 11.35
C LEU A 93 5.28 -13.64 12.03
N ASP A 94 5.43 -12.51 12.72
CA ASP A 94 4.42 -11.96 13.65
C ASP A 94 3.36 -11.10 12.95
N LEU A 95 3.66 -10.61 11.75
CA LEU A 95 2.77 -9.71 10.99
C LEU A 95 1.53 -10.40 10.41
N LEU A 96 1.62 -11.70 10.17
CA LEU A 96 0.54 -12.48 9.55
C LEU A 96 0.77 -13.95 9.85
N PRO A 97 -0.25 -14.75 10.25
CA PRO A 97 -0.14 -16.21 10.33
C PRO A 97 0.26 -16.87 8.99
N PRO A 98 0.61 -18.17 8.96
CA PRO A 98 0.98 -18.87 7.73
C PRO A 98 -0.05 -18.66 6.62
N SER A 99 0.36 -18.00 5.54
CA SER A 99 -0.51 -17.56 4.44
C SER A 99 0.30 -17.37 3.15
N SER A 100 -0.37 -17.52 2.00
CA SER A 100 0.19 -17.19 0.68
C SER A 100 0.42 -15.69 0.48
N ALA A 101 -0.16 -14.84 1.34
CA ALA A 101 0.03 -13.39 1.31
C ALA A 101 1.32 -12.92 2.02
N ARG A 102 2.10 -13.83 2.61
CA ARG A 102 3.44 -13.54 3.12
C ARG A 102 4.43 -13.34 1.96
N ASP A 103 5.52 -12.63 2.22
CA ASP A 103 6.62 -12.51 1.26
C ASP A 103 7.30 -13.86 0.98
N SER A 104 7.42 -14.70 2.01
CA SER A 104 8.04 -16.02 1.91
C SER A 104 7.58 -16.97 3.04
N ARG A 105 7.98 -18.24 2.96
CA ARG A 105 7.75 -19.22 4.04
C ARG A 105 8.44 -18.82 5.35
N GLU A 106 9.53 -18.08 5.26
CA GLU A 106 10.30 -17.54 6.39
C GLU A 106 9.66 -16.29 7.02
N GLY A 107 8.53 -15.83 6.47
CA GLY A 107 7.84 -14.63 6.94
C GLY A 107 7.95 -13.46 5.97
N ASP A 108 7.58 -12.30 6.50
CA ASP A 108 7.58 -11.01 5.83
C ASP A 108 8.85 -10.24 6.18
N TRP A 109 9.33 -9.40 5.27
CA TRP A 109 10.30 -8.38 5.64
C TRP A 109 9.66 -7.40 6.63
N ILE A 110 10.38 -7.05 7.69
CA ILE A 110 9.86 -6.15 8.73
C ILE A 110 9.57 -4.77 8.12
N ASN A 111 10.48 -4.28 7.28
CA ASN A 111 10.34 -2.99 6.62
C ASN A 111 10.83 -3.00 5.16
N TYR A 112 10.41 -1.96 4.45
CA TYR A 112 10.74 -1.66 3.07
C TYR A 112 11.11 -0.19 2.92
N TYR A 113 12.12 0.11 2.12
CA TYR A 113 12.42 1.45 1.66
C TYR A 113 11.62 1.78 0.41
N VAL A 114 11.02 2.98 0.39
CA VAL A 114 10.28 3.48 -0.77
C VAL A 114 11.25 4.19 -1.71
N MET A 115 11.38 3.68 -2.93
CA MET A 115 12.34 4.20 -3.91
C MET A 115 11.77 5.42 -4.63
N ARG A 116 11.82 6.59 -3.97
CA ARG A 116 11.33 7.88 -4.48
C ARG A 116 11.98 8.28 -5.82
N PHE A 117 13.22 7.84 -6.05
CA PHE A 117 14.02 8.18 -7.24
C PHE A 117 14.02 7.10 -8.32
N VAL A 118 13.16 6.08 -8.24
CA VAL A 118 13.12 4.99 -9.23
C VAL A 118 12.76 5.51 -10.63
N ASP A 119 11.95 6.56 -10.70
CA ASP A 119 11.65 7.29 -11.93
C ASP A 119 11.28 8.75 -11.62
N ARG A 120 11.22 9.55 -12.68
CA ARG A 120 10.91 10.98 -12.60
C ARG A 120 9.54 11.21 -11.97
N ASP A 121 8.53 10.46 -12.39
CA ASP A 121 7.16 10.68 -11.92
C ASP A 121 7.01 10.34 -10.42
N MET A 122 7.79 9.38 -9.90
CA MET A 122 7.85 9.12 -8.45
C MET A 122 8.49 10.28 -7.71
N MET A 123 9.62 10.77 -8.19
CA MET A 123 10.28 11.92 -7.59
C MET A 123 9.35 13.15 -7.57
N MET A 124 8.73 13.47 -8.70
CA MET A 124 7.80 14.61 -8.82
C MET A 124 6.59 14.49 -7.87
N ARG A 125 6.13 13.27 -7.55
CA ARG A 125 5.06 13.03 -6.57
C ARG A 125 5.46 13.50 -5.18
N TYR A 126 6.69 13.20 -4.81
CA TYR A 126 7.26 13.42 -3.50
C TYR A 126 7.77 14.84 -3.28
N LEU A 127 8.07 15.53 -4.38
CA LEU A 127 8.33 16.97 -4.45
C LEU A 127 7.04 17.80 -4.61
N GLY A 128 5.93 17.15 -4.90
CA GLY A 128 4.64 17.80 -5.10
C GLY A 128 4.56 18.69 -6.36
N ILE A 129 5.47 18.49 -7.31
CA ILE A 129 5.55 19.26 -8.56
C ILE A 129 5.00 18.51 -9.78
N GLY A 130 4.39 17.34 -9.56
CA GLY A 130 3.72 16.56 -10.61
C GLY A 130 2.40 17.18 -11.09
N ILE A 131 2.00 16.88 -12.33
CA ILE A 131 0.73 17.33 -12.91
C ILE A 131 -0.43 16.87 -12.01
N GLY A 132 -1.32 17.80 -11.64
CA GLY A 132 -2.50 17.53 -10.81
C GLY A 132 -2.27 17.56 -9.30
N HIS A 133 -1.07 17.95 -8.83
CA HIS A 133 -0.84 18.16 -7.40
C HIS A 133 -1.38 19.51 -6.91
N SER A 134 -2.19 19.48 -5.86
CA SER A 134 -2.55 20.65 -5.05
C SER A 134 -1.89 20.48 -3.68
N ASN A 135 -0.67 21.01 -3.53
CA ASN A 135 0.08 20.85 -2.29
C ASN A 135 -0.52 21.74 -1.18
N PRO A 136 -0.81 21.18 0.00
CA PRO A 136 -1.17 21.98 1.15
C PRO A 136 0.03 22.85 1.59
N SER A 137 -0.26 23.95 2.28
CA SER A 137 0.77 24.79 2.91
C SER A 137 1.53 23.97 3.97
N GLY A 138 2.72 23.50 3.63
CA GLY A 138 3.53 22.59 4.46
C GLY A 138 3.92 21.27 3.77
N PHE A 139 3.59 21.08 2.49
CA PHE A 139 4.12 19.95 1.73
C PHE A 139 5.66 20.00 1.70
N PRO A 140 6.37 18.88 1.93
CA PRO A 140 7.82 18.87 1.94
C PRO A 140 8.37 19.31 0.57
N ASN A 141 9.32 20.24 0.58
CA ASN A 141 10.15 20.56 -0.57
C ASN A 141 11.50 19.87 -0.32
N GLU A 142 12.00 19.06 -1.27
CA GLU A 142 13.43 18.70 -1.28
C GLU A 142 14.26 19.88 -1.79
#